data_AF-X0UQ75-F1
#
_entry.id   AF-X0UQ75-F1
#
_cell.length_a   1.000
_cell.length_b   1.000
_cell.length_c   1.000
_cell.angle_alpha   90.00
_cell.angle_beta   90.00
_cell.angle_gamma   90.00
#
_symmetry.space_group_name_H-M   'P 1'
#
loop_
_entity.id
_entity.type
_entity.pdbx_description
1 polymer ?
#
loop_
_entity_poly.entity_id
_entity_poly.type
_entity_poly.pdbx_seq_one_letter_code
_entity_poly.pdbx_strand_id
1 'polypeptide(L)'
;RISVLFDDLNPSGGGQVGWKQLVDRVAVTWEKVPEYGESSSNTFQIEMYFNGRIQLSWLAIASEDGIVGLSDGLGVPEEFEETDFSEM
;
A
#
# COMPACT_ATOMS: atom_id res chain seq x y z
N ARG A 1 3.00 5.97 10.50
CA ARG A 1 2.59 6.13 9.09
C ARG A 1 2.77 4.81 8.37
N ILE A 2 1.89 4.49 7.44
CA ILE A 2 1.91 3.23 6.68
C ILE A 2 1.85 3.58 5.20
N SER A 3 2.76 3.02 4.41
CA SER A 3 2.73 3.07 2.96
C SER A 3 2.56 1.65 2.42
N VAL A 4 1.45 1.39 1.73
CA VAL A 4 1.18 0.08 1.13
C VAL A 4 1.69 0.05 -0.30
N LEU A 5 1.43 1.11 -1.05
CA LEU A 5 2.01 1.46 -2.34
C LEU A 5 1.75 2.95 -2.51
N PHE A 6 2.76 3.78 -2.25
CA PHE A 6 2.66 5.22 -2.47
C PHE A 6 3.25 5.57 -3.82
N ASP A 7 2.37 6.06 -4.69
CA ASP A 7 2.62 6.43 -6.08
C ASP A 7 1.45 7.31 -6.57
N ASP A 8 1.41 7.72 -7.84
CA ASP A 8 0.42 8.63 -8.43
C ASP A 8 -0.95 7.97 -8.79
N LEU A 9 -1.32 6.93 -8.04
CA LEU A 9 -2.53 6.13 -8.26
C LEU A 9 -3.81 6.98 -8.40
N ASN A 10 -4.63 6.63 -9.39
CA ASN A 10 -5.84 7.33 -9.79
C ASN A 10 -7.09 6.42 -9.80
N PRO A 11 -7.79 6.25 -8.66
CA PRO A 11 -9.06 5.53 -8.59
C PRO A 11 -10.18 6.10 -9.47
N SER A 12 -10.09 7.37 -9.90
CA SER A 12 -11.09 7.96 -10.80
C SER A 12 -10.90 7.52 -12.26
N GLY A 13 -9.71 7.04 -12.62
CA GLY A 13 -9.39 6.48 -13.93
C GLY A 13 -9.77 5.00 -14.10
N GLY A 14 -9.96 4.28 -13.00
CA GLY A 14 -10.34 2.86 -13.02
C GLY A 14 -10.21 2.20 -11.64
N GLY A 15 -10.70 0.95 -11.56
CA GLY A 15 -10.65 0.17 -10.34
C GLY A 15 -11.56 0.70 -9.23
N GLN A 16 -11.26 0.32 -8.00
CA GLN A 16 -11.97 0.80 -6.82
C GLN A 16 -11.09 0.77 -5.56
N VAL A 17 -11.40 1.66 -4.63
CA VAL A 17 -10.85 1.65 -3.27
C VAL A 17 -11.99 1.39 -2.30
N GLY A 18 -11.87 0.33 -1.51
CA GLY A 18 -12.86 -0.09 -0.54
C GLY A 18 -12.26 -0.30 0.83
N TRP A 19 -13.08 -0.23 1.87
CA TRP A 19 -12.66 -0.58 3.22
C TRP A 19 -13.75 -1.34 3.95
N LYS A 20 -13.34 -2.14 4.94
CA LYS A 20 -14.24 -2.88 5.80
C LYS A 20 -13.66 -2.99 7.20
N GLN A 21 -14.48 -2.68 8.20
CA GLN A 21 -14.19 -3.03 9.58
C GLN A 21 -14.68 -4.46 9.87
N LEU A 22 -13.80 -5.25 10.49
CA LEU A 22 -14.06 -6.57 11.01
C LEU A 22 -13.98 -6.53 12.55
N VAL A 23 -14.19 -7.67 13.20
CA VAL A 23 -14.15 -7.79 14.67
C VAL A 23 -12.76 -7.49 15.24
N ASP A 24 -11.70 -7.74 14.48
CA ASP A 24 -10.32 -7.74 14.92
C ASP A 24 -9.42 -6.76 14.16
N ARG A 25 -9.92 -6.14 13.07
CA ARG A 25 -9.12 -5.29 12.19
C ARG A 25 -9.96 -4.37 11.30
N VAL A 26 -9.29 -3.41 10.68
CA VAL A 26 -9.80 -2.70 9.50
C VAL A 26 -8.98 -3.14 8.29
N ALA A 27 -9.66 -3.51 7.21
CA ALA A 27 -9.04 -3.80 5.92
C ALA A 27 -9.35 -2.67 4.92
N VAL A 28 -8.33 -2.24 4.16
CA VAL A 28 -8.47 -1.30 3.04
C VAL A 28 -7.87 -1.96 1.80
N THR A 29 -8.63 -2.00 0.72
CA THR A 29 -8.28 -2.69 -0.52
C THR A 29 -8.31 -1.70 -1.67
N TRP A 30 -7.23 -1.69 -2.45
CA TRP A 30 -7.18 -1.09 -3.78
C TRP A 30 -7.29 -2.24 -4.77
N GLU A 31 -8.33 -2.25 -5.59
CA GLU A 31 -8.56 -3.29 -6.59
C GLU A 31 -8.49 -2.69 -7.98
N LYS A 32 -7.48 -3.11 -8.76
CA LYS A 32 -7.24 -2.68 -10.15
C LYS A 32 -7.16 -1.16 -10.33
N VAL A 33 -6.53 -0.47 -9.39
CA VAL A 33 -6.37 0.99 -9.43
C VAL A 33 -5.19 1.32 -10.36
N PRO A 34 -5.39 2.14 -11.41
CA PRO A 34 -4.31 2.56 -12.32
C PRO A 34 -3.48 3.70 -11.72
N GLU A 35 -2.30 3.94 -12.28
CA GLU A 35 -1.55 5.20 -12.16
C GLU A 35 -2.23 6.32 -12.96
N TYR A 36 -1.89 7.58 -12.66
CA TYR A 36 -2.54 8.71 -13.33
C TYR A 36 -2.15 8.78 -14.80
N GLY A 37 -3.15 8.70 -15.69
CA GLY A 37 -2.94 8.82 -17.13
C GLY A 37 -2.46 7.53 -17.80
N GLU A 38 -2.28 6.46 -17.02
CA GLU A 38 -1.82 5.15 -17.48
C GLU A 38 -2.95 4.11 -17.51
N SER A 39 -2.64 2.97 -18.12
CA SER A 39 -3.54 1.79 -18.14
C SER A 39 -3.07 0.67 -17.20
N SER A 40 -2.15 0.98 -16.30
CA SER A 40 -1.65 0.06 -15.28
C SER A 40 -2.77 -0.39 -14.34
N SER A 41 -2.55 -1.48 -13.61
CA SER A 41 -3.58 -2.07 -12.75
C SER A 41 -2.95 -2.62 -11.49
N ASN A 42 -3.08 -1.89 -10.39
CA ASN A 42 -2.51 -2.23 -9.09
C ASN A 42 -3.59 -2.78 -8.15
N THR A 43 -3.37 -3.97 -7.62
CA THR A 43 -4.24 -4.64 -6.64
C THR A 43 -3.46 -5.02 -5.39
N PHE A 44 -3.78 -4.36 -4.29
CA PHE A 44 -3.11 -4.51 -3.01
C PHE A 44 -4.06 -4.21 -1.85
N GLN A 45 -3.68 -4.63 -0.65
CA GLN A 45 -4.48 -4.51 0.56
C GLN A 45 -3.61 -4.23 1.78
N ILE A 46 -4.17 -3.48 2.73
CA ILE A 46 -3.68 -3.40 4.10
C ILE A 46 -4.74 -3.91 5.07
N GLU A 47 -4.30 -4.67 6.06
CA GLU A 47 -5.07 -5.04 7.23
C GLU A 47 -4.39 -4.51 8.49
N MET A 48 -5.09 -3.64 9.23
CA MET A 48 -4.64 -3.06 10.49
C MET A 48 -5.40 -3.73 11.64
N TYR A 49 -4.76 -4.66 12.33
CA TYR A 49 -5.35 -5.41 13.43
C TYR A 49 -5.33 -4.59 14.71
N PHE A 50 -6.38 -4.71 15.53
CA PHE A 50 -6.52 -3.96 16.79
C PHE A 50 -5.49 -4.37 17.86
N ASN A 51 -4.80 -5.49 17.66
CA ASN A 51 -3.66 -5.90 18.49
C ASN A 51 -2.32 -5.29 18.06
N GLY A 52 -2.31 -4.39 17.06
CA GLY A 52 -1.11 -3.72 16.55
C GLY A 52 -0.40 -4.45 15.41
N ARG A 53 -0.83 -5.66 15.02
CA ARG A 53 -0.31 -6.30 13.81
C ARG A 53 -0.76 -5.52 12.58
N ILE A 54 0.19 -5.28 11.67
CA ILE A 54 -0.08 -4.72 10.35
C ILE A 54 0.27 -5.80 9.34
N GLN A 55 -0.61 -6.03 8.36
CA GLN A 55 -0.34 -6.91 7.23
C GLN A 55 -0.54 -6.12 5.94
N LEU A 56 0.51 -6.09 5.12
CA LEU A 56 0.49 -5.56 3.77
C LEU A 56 0.41 -6.74 2.81
N SER A 57 -0.34 -6.63 1.72
CA SER A 57 -0.50 -7.72 0.75
C SER A 57 -0.61 -7.14 -0.66
N TRP A 58 0.19 -7.67 -1.57
CA TRP A 58 0.19 -7.29 -2.98
C TRP A 58 -0.19 -8.50 -3.81
N LEU A 59 -1.25 -8.38 -4.62
CA LEU A 59 -1.70 -9.45 -5.49
C LEU A 59 -1.16 -9.27 -6.91
N ALA A 60 -1.20 -8.05 -7.42
CA ALA A 60 -0.67 -7.70 -8.73
C ALA A 60 -0.30 -6.21 -8.73
N ILE A 61 0.95 -5.88 -9.04
CA ILE A 61 1.46 -4.51 -9.11
C ILE A 61 2.07 -4.33 -10.48
N ALA A 62 1.54 -3.37 -11.21
CA ALA A 62 1.98 -2.99 -12.54
C ALA A 62 2.82 -1.71 -12.53
N SER A 63 2.72 -0.90 -11.47
CA SER A 63 3.63 0.23 -11.26
C SER A 63 5.07 -0.27 -11.17
N GLU A 64 5.99 0.48 -11.80
CA GLU A 64 7.41 0.18 -11.87
C GLU A 64 8.21 0.82 -10.72
N ASP A 65 7.59 1.73 -9.95
CA ASP A 65 8.19 2.38 -8.79
C ASP A 65 7.19 2.58 -7.65
N GLY A 66 7.60 3.37 -6.65
CA GLY A 66 6.77 3.68 -5.49
C GLY A 66 7.37 3.24 -4.16
N ILE A 67 6.74 3.71 -3.08
CA ILE A 67 7.25 3.54 -1.72
C ILE A 67 6.34 2.60 -0.93
N VAL A 68 6.93 1.60 -0.29
CA VAL A 68 6.27 0.72 0.68
C VAL A 68 6.99 0.79 2.02
N GLY A 69 6.26 0.66 3.13
CA GLY A 69 6.90 0.58 4.45
C GLY A 69 6.13 1.17 5.61
N LEU A 70 6.78 1.11 6.78
CA LEU A 70 6.26 1.59 8.06
C LEU A 70 7.23 2.63 8.64
N SER A 71 6.69 3.70 9.21
CA SER A 71 7.46 4.72 9.92
C SER A 71 6.70 5.16 11.16
N ASP A 72 7.39 5.56 12.22
CA ASP A 72 6.78 6.21 13.40
C ASP A 72 6.25 7.62 13.07
N GLY A 73 6.66 8.20 11.94
CA GLY A 73 6.28 9.53 11.49
C GLY A 73 6.98 10.68 12.21
N LEU A 74 8.07 10.40 12.94
CA LEU A 74 8.87 11.39 13.68
C LEU A 74 10.09 11.89 12.90
N GLY A 75 10.27 11.42 11.67
CA GLY A 75 11.40 11.74 10.81
C GLY A 75 12.01 10.47 10.22
N VAL A 76 13.24 10.58 9.74
CA VAL A 76 14.06 9.42 9.37
C VAL A 76 14.88 9.02 10.61
N PRO A 77 14.73 7.78 11.13
CA PRO A 77 15.59 7.28 12.20
C PRO A 77 17.07 7.39 11.82
N GLU A 78 17.95 7.68 12.79
CA GLU A 78 19.40 7.78 12.54
C GLU A 78 19.99 6.47 11.97
N GLU A 79 19.37 5.34 12.29
CA GLU A 79 19.73 3.99 11.83
C GLU A 79 18.78 3.45 10.75
N PHE A 80 18.06 4.31 10.02
CA PHE A 80 17.22 3.86 8.92
C PHE A 80 18.09 3.30 7.79
N GLU A 81 17.89 2.02 7.48
CA GLU A 81 18.39 1.40 6.26
C GLU A 81 17.22 1.01 5.37
N GLU A 82 17.27 1.47 4.13
CA GLU A 82 16.29 1.09 3.11
C GLU A 82 16.53 -0.36 2.69
N THR A 83 15.44 -1.13 2.57
CA THR A 83 15.47 -2.45 1.95
C THR A 83 14.91 -2.33 0.55
N ASP A 84 15.71 -2.69 -0.46
CA ASP A 84 15.25 -2.82 -1.83
C ASP A 84 14.46 -4.14 -1.99
N PHE A 85 13.23 -4.03 -2.49
CA PHE A 85 12.33 -5.15 -2.74
C PHE A 85 12.27 -5.59 -4.21
N SER A 86 12.98 -4.92 -5.11
CA SER A 86 12.94 -5.19 -6.55
C SER A 86 13.54 -6.55 -6.95
N GLU A 87 14.35 -7.15 -6.07
CA GLU A 87 15.06 -8.42 -6.30
C GLU A 87 14.48 -9.63 -5.52
N MET A 88 13.33 -9.48 -4.86
CA MET A 88 12.69 -10.58 -4.07
C MET A 88 11.74 -11.48 -4.86
#